data_AF-A0A7Z9JE46-F1
#
_entry.id   AF-A0A7Z9JE46-F1
#
_cell.length_a   1.000
_cell.length_b   1.000
_cell.length_c   1.000
_cell.angle_alpha   90.00
_cell.angle_beta   90.00
_cell.angle_gamma   90.00
#
_symmetry.space_group_name_H-M   'P 1'
#
loop_
_entity.id
_entity.type
_entity.pdbx_description
1 polymer ?
#
loop_
_entity_poly.entity_id
_entity_poly.type
_entity_poly.pdbx_seq_one_letter_code
_entity_poly.pdbx_strand_id
1 'polypeptide(L)'
;MLVTTNWINDYLKNNVSTQEQADLLTEAGFPLEGQDELPDGDVRQDFEMTSNRGDCTCHIGLAREIAARTDNELLVPENAVEDCGAPIEDFASIQNNEHALCPLYTARVIRDIAVKDSPDWLATKITNRGDIPRNSIVDATNFVLFEQGQPTHVFDLDKLAGNQIIVR
;
A
#
# COMPACT_ATOMS: atom_id res chain seq x y z
N MET A 1 -7.95 11.55 -3.75
CA MET A 1 -7.40 10.26 -3.30
C MET A 1 -8.21 9.82 -2.12
N LEU A 2 -8.91 8.68 -2.25
CA LEU A 2 -9.69 8.12 -1.16
C LEU A 2 -8.77 7.45 -0.13
N VAL A 3 -8.96 7.73 1.14
CA VAL A 3 -8.25 7.14 2.30
C VAL A 3 -9.22 7.01 3.46
N THR A 4 -8.85 6.28 4.51
CA THR A 4 -9.68 6.19 5.72
C THR A 4 -8.96 6.69 6.96
N THR A 5 -9.73 7.27 7.88
CA THR A 5 -9.21 7.85 9.12
C THR A 5 -8.46 6.81 9.94
N ASN A 6 -9.06 5.64 10.13
CA ASN A 6 -8.46 4.57 10.92
C ASN A 6 -7.19 4.03 10.27
N TRP A 7 -7.14 3.91 8.94
CA TRP A 7 -5.94 3.40 8.28
C TRP A 7 -4.78 4.39 8.31
N ILE A 8 -5.04 5.71 8.27
CA ILE A 8 -3.98 6.69 8.56
C ILE A 8 -3.49 6.54 10.00
N ASN A 9 -4.41 6.40 10.96
CA ASN A 9 -4.09 6.27 12.38
C ASN A 9 -3.32 5.00 12.73
N ASP A 10 -3.41 3.91 11.96
CA ASP A 10 -2.58 2.71 12.18
C ASP A 10 -1.08 3.01 12.17
N TYR A 11 -0.66 4.09 11.49
CA TYR A 11 0.74 4.51 11.39
C TYR A 11 1.05 5.70 12.29
N LEU A 12 0.16 6.08 13.21
CA LEU A 12 0.39 7.15 14.18
C LEU A 12 0.38 6.57 15.59
N LYS A 13 1.34 7.00 16.42
CA LYS A 13 1.40 6.55 17.81
C LYS A 13 0.19 6.96 18.64
N ASN A 14 -0.33 8.15 18.38
CA ASN A 14 -1.57 8.63 18.98
C ASN A 14 -2.60 8.86 17.86
N ASN A 15 -3.81 8.33 18.03
CA ASN A 15 -4.86 8.54 17.04
C ASN A 15 -5.25 10.02 16.97
N VAL A 16 -5.41 10.49 15.75
CA VAL A 16 -5.87 11.84 15.41
C VAL A 16 -7.33 11.74 14.94
N SER A 17 -8.16 12.69 15.36
CA SER A 17 -9.58 12.69 14.96
C SER A 17 -9.71 12.96 13.46
N THR A 18 -10.80 12.50 12.82
CA THR A 18 -11.05 12.75 11.39
C THR A 18 -10.98 14.24 11.04
N GLN A 19 -11.59 15.10 11.86
CA GLN A 19 -11.58 16.55 11.61
C GLN A 19 -10.16 17.12 11.69
N GLU A 20 -9.40 16.72 12.70
CA GLU A 20 -8.01 17.18 12.85
C GLU A 20 -7.11 16.67 11.72
N GLN A 21 -7.29 15.43 11.26
CA GLN A 21 -6.59 14.93 10.06
C GLN A 21 -6.92 15.79 8.83
N ALA A 22 -8.20 16.10 8.61
CA ALA A 22 -8.65 16.93 7.48
C ALA A 22 -8.07 18.34 7.53
N ASP A 23 -8.10 18.99 8.69
CA ASP A 23 -7.55 20.34 8.88
C ASP A 23 -6.03 20.34 8.62
N LEU A 24 -5.30 19.39 9.21
CA LEU A 24 -3.85 19.29 9.07
C LEU A 24 -3.42 19.04 7.62
N LEU A 25 -4.12 18.17 6.88
CA LEU A 25 -3.81 17.85 5.50
C LEU A 25 -4.23 18.97 4.54
N THR A 26 -5.35 19.64 4.80
CA THR A 26 -5.79 20.81 4.01
C THR A 26 -4.78 21.95 4.13
N GLU A 27 -4.32 22.26 5.33
CA GLU A 27 -3.25 23.25 5.55
C GLU A 27 -1.91 22.85 4.92
N ALA A 28 -1.65 21.55 4.76
CA ALA A 28 -0.48 21.03 4.05
C ALA A 28 -0.62 21.09 2.52
N GLY A 29 -1.75 21.59 2.01
CA GLY A 29 -2.00 21.76 0.59
C GLY A 29 -2.68 20.56 -0.08
N PHE A 30 -3.37 19.72 0.70
CA PHE A 30 -4.23 18.63 0.21
C PHE A 30 -5.70 18.97 0.50
N PRO A 31 -6.39 19.71 -0.39
CA PRO A 31 -7.80 20.05 -0.19
C PRO A 31 -8.66 18.80 0.04
N LEU A 32 -9.53 18.86 1.05
CA LEU A 32 -10.55 17.84 1.26
C LEU A 32 -11.72 18.08 0.30
N GLU A 33 -11.98 17.11 -0.57
CA GLU A 33 -13.06 17.12 -1.56
C GLU A 33 -14.36 16.49 -1.01
N GLY A 34 -14.25 15.54 -0.09
CA GLY A 34 -15.43 14.87 0.47
C GLY A 34 -15.13 13.91 1.62
N GLN A 35 -16.17 13.58 2.37
CA GLN A 35 -16.12 12.61 3.47
C GLN A 35 -17.39 11.75 3.48
N ASP A 36 -17.21 10.45 3.74
CA ASP A 36 -18.30 9.49 3.91
C ASP A 36 -18.15 8.74 5.24
N GLU A 37 -19.18 8.76 6.07
CA GLU A 37 -19.27 7.89 7.25
C GLU A 37 -19.52 6.44 6.81
N LEU A 38 -18.75 5.51 7.36
CA LEU A 38 -18.82 4.09 7.01
C LEU A 38 -19.60 3.29 8.07
N PRO A 39 -20.21 2.15 7.71
CA PRO A 39 -21.04 1.37 8.63
C PRO A 39 -20.34 0.87 9.90
N ASP A 40 -19.01 0.76 9.88
CA ASP A 40 -18.18 0.33 11.01
C ASP A 40 -17.69 1.50 11.88
N GLY A 41 -18.08 2.73 11.56
CA GLY A 41 -17.69 3.95 12.27
C GLY A 41 -16.36 4.56 11.82
N ASP A 42 -15.69 4.00 10.81
CA ASP A 42 -14.57 4.68 10.13
C ASP A 42 -15.11 5.79 9.22
N VAL A 43 -14.24 6.71 8.81
CA VAL A 43 -14.59 7.78 7.87
C VAL A 43 -13.65 7.73 6.68
N ARG A 44 -14.23 7.56 5.49
CA ARG A 44 -13.52 7.72 4.22
C ARG A 44 -13.41 9.19 3.89
N GLN A 45 -12.22 9.62 3.48
CA GLN A 45 -11.90 11.00 3.13
C GLN A 45 -11.32 11.04 1.71
N ASP A 46 -11.70 12.03 0.91
CA ASP A 46 -11.14 12.26 -0.43
C ASP A 46 -10.28 13.52 -0.45
N PHE A 47 -8.97 13.37 -0.64
CA PHE A 47 -8.04 14.50 -0.71
C PHE A 47 -7.53 14.73 -2.13
N GLU A 48 -7.57 15.97 -2.62
CA GLU A 48 -6.94 16.32 -3.90
C GLU A 48 -5.41 16.25 -3.77
N MET A 49 -4.77 15.52 -4.69
CA MET A 49 -3.32 15.32 -4.69
C MET A 49 -2.66 16.17 -5.76
N THR A 50 -1.65 16.94 -5.36
CA THR A 50 -0.85 17.75 -6.29
C THR A 50 0.28 16.93 -6.92
N SER A 51 0.65 17.25 -8.17
CA SER A 51 1.63 16.46 -8.94
C SER A 51 3.05 16.46 -8.35
N ASN A 52 3.37 17.38 -7.45
CA ASN A 52 4.67 17.50 -6.79
C ASN A 52 4.77 16.76 -5.44
N ARG A 53 3.68 16.13 -4.96
CA ARG A 53 3.61 15.44 -3.66
C ARG A 53 3.31 13.95 -3.81
N GLY A 54 4.11 13.27 -4.64
CA GLY A 54 4.04 11.82 -4.82
C GLY A 54 4.28 11.02 -3.53
N ASP A 55 4.97 11.62 -2.56
CA ASP A 55 5.22 11.05 -1.23
C ASP A 55 3.95 10.87 -0.38
N CYS A 56 2.86 11.57 -0.71
CA CYS A 56 1.59 11.53 0.01
C CYS A 56 0.49 10.75 -0.73
N THR A 57 0.80 10.05 -1.82
CA THR A 57 -0.21 9.26 -2.57
C THR A 57 -0.49 7.89 -1.93
N CYS A 58 -0.27 7.76 -0.62
CA CYS A 58 -0.45 6.54 0.16
C CYS A 58 -0.73 6.88 1.64
N HIS A 59 -1.27 5.93 2.40
CA HIS A 59 -1.66 6.15 3.80
C HIS A 59 -0.48 6.50 4.70
N ILE A 60 0.66 5.82 4.54
CA ILE A 60 1.88 6.15 5.30
C ILE A 60 2.40 7.54 4.95
N GLY A 61 2.25 7.97 3.70
CA GLY A 61 2.61 9.31 3.25
C GLY A 61 1.81 10.41 3.95
N LEU A 62 0.48 10.24 4.05
CA LEU A 62 -0.39 11.17 4.77
C LEU A 62 -0.16 11.12 6.29
N ALA A 63 0.03 9.92 6.86
CA ALA A 63 0.39 9.78 8.27
C ALA A 63 1.72 10.48 8.59
N ARG A 64 2.71 10.41 7.68
CA ARG A 64 3.99 11.12 7.82
C ARG A 64 3.79 12.63 7.82
N GLU A 65 2.94 13.16 6.94
CA GLU A 65 2.62 14.59 6.91
C GLU A 65 1.98 15.04 8.23
N ILE A 66 1.00 14.28 8.74
CA ILE A 66 0.36 14.55 10.04
C ILE A 66 1.38 14.50 11.17
N ALA A 67 2.22 13.45 11.22
CA ALA A 67 3.25 13.30 12.24
C ALA A 67 4.30 14.42 12.19
N ALA A 68 4.61 14.97 11.01
CA ALA A 68 5.54 16.09 10.88
C ALA A 68 4.94 17.43 11.36
N ARG A 69 3.61 17.58 11.30
CA ARG A 69 2.90 18.80 11.72
C ARG A 69 2.39 18.74 13.17
N THR A 70 2.56 17.59 13.82
CA THR A 70 2.14 17.34 15.22
C THR A 70 3.32 16.82 16.03
N ASP A 71 3.21 16.75 17.36
CA ASP A 71 4.21 16.06 18.20
C ASP A 71 4.02 14.53 18.21
N ASN A 72 3.49 13.98 17.10
CA ASN A 72 3.16 12.57 16.98
C ASN A 72 4.33 11.78 16.38
N GLU A 73 4.34 10.47 16.63
CA GLU A 73 5.38 9.58 16.13
C GLU A 73 4.82 8.71 15.01
N LEU A 74 5.52 8.66 13.87
CA LEU A 74 5.18 7.80 12.75
C LEU A 74 5.61 6.36 13.05
N LEU A 75 4.66 5.42 13.01
CA LEU A 75 4.88 4.00 13.19
C LEU A 75 4.87 3.31 11.82
N VAL A 76 6.04 3.08 11.24
CA VAL A 76 6.17 2.34 9.97
C VAL A 76 6.27 0.84 10.27
N PRO A 77 5.51 -0.03 9.56
CA PRO A 77 5.57 -1.47 9.80
C PRO A 77 6.98 -2.01 9.52
N GLU A 78 7.46 -2.88 10.41
CA GLU A 78 8.70 -3.62 10.18
C GLU A 78 8.50 -4.62 9.05
N ASN A 79 9.40 -4.61 8.07
CA ASN A 79 9.31 -5.44 6.86
C ASN A 79 10.39 -6.52 6.81
N ALA A 80 11.06 -6.78 7.94
CA ALA A 80 11.99 -7.88 8.07
C ALA A 80 11.24 -9.21 7.95
N VAL A 81 11.52 -9.96 6.89
CA VAL A 81 11.01 -11.31 6.69
C VAL A 81 12.21 -12.23 6.68
N GLU A 82 12.18 -13.26 7.52
CA GLU A 82 13.21 -14.30 7.53
C GLU A 82 13.22 -15.04 6.18
N ASP A 83 14.40 -15.08 5.55
CA ASP A 83 14.59 -15.90 4.35
C ASP A 83 14.41 -17.37 4.71
N CYS A 84 13.59 -18.06 3.94
CA CYS A 84 13.33 -19.48 4.14
C CYS A 84 13.32 -20.22 2.80
N GLY A 85 13.70 -21.50 2.86
CA GLY A 85 13.73 -22.36 1.68
C GLY A 85 15.00 -22.24 0.83
N ALA A 86 14.86 -22.58 -0.45
CA ALA A 86 15.96 -22.58 -1.40
C ALA A 86 16.15 -21.19 -2.05
N PRO A 87 17.34 -20.90 -2.60
CA PRO A 87 17.61 -19.64 -3.30
C PRO A 87 16.61 -19.39 -4.44
N ILE A 88 16.34 -18.12 -4.75
CA ILE A 88 15.38 -17.76 -5.81
C ILE A 88 15.81 -18.30 -7.18
N GLU A 89 17.11 -18.43 -7.41
CA GLU A 89 17.74 -18.90 -8.64
C GLU A 89 17.34 -20.34 -9.00
N ASP A 90 16.93 -21.14 -8.01
CA ASP A 90 16.41 -22.49 -8.24
C ASP A 90 14.99 -22.48 -8.84
N PHE A 91 14.28 -21.35 -8.76
CA PHE A 91 12.88 -21.23 -9.15
C PHE A 91 12.65 -20.27 -10.30
N ALA A 92 13.31 -19.11 -10.29
CA ALA A 92 13.12 -18.06 -11.27
C ALA A 92 14.38 -17.20 -11.46
N SER A 93 14.50 -16.60 -12.64
CA SER A 93 15.55 -15.61 -12.93
C SER A 93 14.97 -14.29 -13.45
N ILE A 94 15.70 -13.21 -13.22
CA ILE A 94 15.35 -11.88 -13.73
C ILE A 94 16.51 -11.40 -14.60
N GLN A 95 16.19 -10.98 -15.82
CA GLN A 95 17.12 -10.30 -16.70
C GLN A 95 16.55 -8.93 -17.05
N ASN A 96 17.30 -7.87 -16.77
CA ASN A 96 16.93 -6.53 -17.15
C ASN A 96 17.83 -6.03 -18.28
N ASN A 97 17.27 -5.81 -19.46
CA ASN A 97 18.02 -5.30 -20.61
C ASN A 97 17.87 -3.77 -20.79
N GLU A 98 17.01 -3.13 -19.99
CA GLU A 98 16.61 -1.72 -20.13
C GLU A 98 16.90 -0.93 -18.86
N HIS A 99 18.12 -1.05 -18.33
CA HIS A 99 18.54 -0.38 -17.09
C HIS A 99 18.37 1.16 -17.11
N ALA A 100 18.35 1.78 -18.29
CA ALA A 100 18.13 3.23 -18.42
C ALA A 100 16.67 3.63 -18.14
N LEU A 101 15.71 2.77 -18.49
CA LEU A 101 14.27 3.02 -18.30
C LEU A 101 13.74 2.36 -17.03
N CYS A 102 14.33 1.24 -16.65
CA CYS A 102 14.01 0.47 -15.46
C CYS A 102 15.30 0.25 -14.65
N PRO A 103 15.69 1.22 -13.79
CA PRO A 103 16.94 1.09 -13.03
C PRO A 103 16.90 -0.05 -12.01
N LEU A 104 15.71 -0.44 -11.55
CA LEU A 104 15.52 -1.49 -10.55
C LEU A 104 14.28 -2.32 -10.87
N TYR A 105 14.45 -3.64 -10.91
CA TYR A 105 13.38 -4.62 -10.92
C TYR A 105 13.77 -5.74 -9.96
N THR A 106 12.95 -5.96 -8.93
CA THR A 106 13.16 -7.02 -7.94
C THR A 106 11.97 -7.96 -7.95
N ALA A 107 12.18 -9.21 -7.58
CA ALA A 107 11.11 -10.16 -7.33
C ALA A 107 11.47 -11.05 -6.15
N ARG A 108 10.43 -11.63 -5.55
CA ARG A 108 10.56 -12.67 -4.53
C ARG A 108 9.61 -13.81 -4.90
N VAL A 109 10.03 -15.03 -4.63
CA VAL A 109 9.19 -16.22 -4.80
C VAL A 109 8.60 -16.59 -3.45
N ILE A 110 7.27 -16.66 -3.39
CA ILE A 110 6.52 -17.13 -2.22
C ILE A 110 5.79 -18.40 -2.65
N ARG A 111 6.03 -19.50 -1.93
CA ARG A 111 5.49 -20.83 -2.26
C ARG A 111 4.45 -21.26 -1.24
N ASP A 112 3.72 -22.32 -1.58
CA ASP A 112 2.73 -22.95 -0.71
C ASP A 112 1.59 -22.00 -0.30
N ILE A 113 1.22 -21.08 -1.21
CA ILE A 113 0.11 -20.15 -1.03
C ILE A 113 -1.14 -20.68 -1.72
N ALA A 114 -2.24 -20.73 -0.97
CA ALA A 114 -3.57 -20.96 -1.52
C ALA A 114 -4.24 -19.63 -1.88
N VAL A 115 -4.81 -19.54 -3.08
CA VAL A 115 -5.71 -18.44 -3.45
C VAL A 115 -7.02 -18.63 -2.69
N LYS A 116 -7.34 -17.69 -1.80
CA LYS A 116 -8.55 -17.69 -0.99
C LYS A 116 -9.08 -16.27 -0.83
N ASP A 117 -10.24 -16.14 -0.22
CA ASP A 117 -10.77 -14.83 0.15
C ASP A 117 -9.81 -14.11 1.11
N SER A 118 -9.77 -12.78 0.99
CA SER A 118 -8.98 -11.94 1.87
C SER A 118 -9.46 -12.05 3.32
N PRO A 119 -8.56 -12.00 4.31
CA PRO A 119 -8.98 -11.92 5.70
C PRO A 119 -9.81 -10.65 5.93
N ASP A 120 -10.76 -10.71 6.86
CA ASP A 120 -11.75 -9.65 7.08
C ASP A 120 -11.13 -8.26 7.22
N TRP A 121 -10.05 -8.13 8.00
CA TRP A 121 -9.36 -6.84 8.20
C TRP A 121 -8.86 -6.22 6.88
N LEU A 122 -8.38 -7.04 5.96
CA LEU A 122 -7.86 -6.59 4.66
C LEU A 122 -9.02 -6.23 3.74
N ALA A 123 -10.02 -7.09 3.68
CA ALA A 123 -11.22 -6.86 2.89
C ALA A 123 -11.95 -5.57 3.34
N THR A 124 -12.05 -5.33 4.65
CA THR A 124 -12.61 -4.10 5.23
C THR A 124 -11.82 -2.87 4.82
N LYS A 125 -10.49 -2.87 4.90
CA LYS A 125 -9.67 -1.73 4.48
C LYS A 125 -9.85 -1.38 3.00
N ILE A 126 -9.83 -2.38 2.14
CA ILE A 126 -10.05 -2.21 0.69
C ILE A 126 -11.46 -1.67 0.42
N THR A 127 -12.47 -2.23 1.08
CA THR A 127 -13.87 -1.80 0.93
C THR A 127 -14.10 -0.38 1.45
N ASN A 128 -13.59 -0.06 2.64
CA ASN A 128 -13.76 1.24 3.28
C ASN A 128 -13.12 2.35 2.43
N ARG A 129 -11.98 2.08 1.81
CA ARG A 129 -11.35 2.98 0.83
C ARG A 129 -12.21 3.20 -0.43
N GLY A 130 -13.11 2.27 -0.77
CA GLY A 130 -13.99 2.35 -1.93
C GLY A 130 -13.68 1.34 -3.05
N ASP A 131 -12.76 0.41 -2.80
CA ASP A 131 -12.36 -0.64 -3.75
C ASP A 131 -13.11 -1.96 -3.47
N ILE A 132 -13.12 -2.88 -4.44
CA ILE A 132 -13.79 -4.19 -4.29
C ILE A 132 -12.74 -5.27 -4.01
N PRO A 133 -12.76 -5.93 -2.82
CA PRO A 133 -11.90 -7.06 -2.53
C PRO A 133 -12.04 -8.18 -3.56
N ARG A 134 -10.94 -8.86 -3.89
CA ARG A 134 -10.90 -9.92 -4.91
C ARG A 134 -10.47 -11.26 -4.36
N ASN A 135 -9.27 -11.32 -3.81
CA ASN A 135 -8.70 -12.50 -3.15
C ASN A 135 -7.45 -12.05 -2.38
N SER A 136 -6.98 -12.92 -1.48
CA SER A 136 -5.88 -12.63 -0.57
C SER A 136 -4.60 -12.18 -1.25
N ILE A 137 -4.33 -12.63 -2.49
CA ILE A 137 -3.10 -12.29 -3.22
C ILE A 137 -3.25 -10.93 -3.92
N VAL A 138 -4.35 -10.73 -4.65
CA VAL A 138 -4.62 -9.46 -5.34
C VAL A 138 -4.79 -8.32 -4.33
N ASP A 139 -5.52 -8.57 -3.26
CA ASP A 139 -5.77 -7.54 -2.24
C ASP A 139 -4.50 -7.24 -1.44
N ALA A 140 -3.59 -8.19 -1.26
CA ALA A 140 -2.27 -7.91 -0.68
C ALA A 140 -1.45 -6.94 -1.56
N THR A 141 -1.47 -7.11 -2.89
CA THR A 141 -0.80 -6.16 -3.80
C THR A 141 -1.44 -4.77 -3.77
N ASN A 142 -2.78 -4.70 -3.71
CA ASN A 142 -3.51 -3.44 -3.59
C ASN A 142 -3.23 -2.77 -2.25
N PHE A 143 -3.18 -3.55 -1.17
CA PHE A 143 -2.86 -3.03 0.15
C PHE A 143 -1.48 -2.38 0.19
N VAL A 144 -0.44 -3.04 -0.34
CA VAL A 144 0.91 -2.45 -0.41
C VAL A 144 0.92 -1.17 -1.26
N LEU A 145 0.20 -1.17 -2.39
CA LEU A 145 0.04 0.03 -3.21
C LEU A 145 -0.58 1.18 -2.43
N PHE A 146 -1.67 0.94 -1.70
CA PHE A 146 -2.39 2.00 -0.98
C PHE A 146 -1.70 2.39 0.34
N GLU A 147 -1.00 1.47 0.98
CA GLU A 147 -0.25 1.68 2.22
C GLU A 147 1.01 2.50 1.95
N GLN A 148 1.84 2.05 1.00
CA GLN A 148 3.21 2.55 0.79
C GLN A 148 3.38 3.34 -0.51
N GLY A 149 2.40 3.31 -1.42
CA GLY A 149 2.50 3.98 -2.72
C GLY A 149 3.34 3.18 -3.73
N GLN A 150 3.67 1.93 -3.42
CA GLN A 150 4.50 1.08 -4.28
C GLN A 150 3.62 0.10 -5.07
N PRO A 151 3.52 0.26 -6.41
CA PRO A 151 2.87 -0.74 -7.25
C PRO A 151 3.65 -2.04 -7.19
N THR A 152 2.92 -3.14 -7.00
CA THR A 152 3.47 -4.50 -7.04
C THR A 152 2.65 -5.35 -7.99
N HIS A 153 3.25 -6.43 -8.48
CA HIS A 153 2.58 -7.39 -9.32
C HIS A 153 2.95 -8.81 -8.91
N VAL A 154 2.02 -9.74 -9.11
CA VAL A 154 2.19 -11.15 -8.77
C VAL A 154 2.00 -12.00 -10.02
N PHE A 155 2.90 -12.96 -10.21
CA PHE A 155 2.82 -13.94 -11.28
C PHE A 155 2.62 -15.33 -10.68
N ASP A 156 1.80 -16.14 -11.34
CA ASP A 156 1.72 -17.57 -11.04
C ASP A 156 3.00 -18.24 -11.55
N LEU A 157 3.85 -18.70 -10.61
CA LEU A 157 5.16 -19.27 -10.91
C LEU A 157 5.05 -20.47 -11.86
N ASP A 158 4.02 -21.30 -11.70
CA ASP A 158 3.81 -22.50 -12.54
C ASP A 158 3.44 -22.13 -13.99
N LYS A 159 3.01 -20.89 -14.22
CA LYS A 159 2.65 -20.35 -15.54
C LYS A 159 3.72 -19.40 -16.09
N LEU A 160 4.80 -19.15 -15.35
CA LEU A 160 5.88 -18.28 -15.80
C LEU A 160 6.72 -19.00 -16.85
N ALA A 161 6.52 -18.65 -18.11
CA ALA A 161 7.22 -19.28 -19.22
C ALA A 161 8.75 -19.17 -19.06
N GLY A 162 9.44 -20.31 -19.11
CA GLY A 162 10.89 -20.38 -18.98
C GLY A 162 11.42 -20.00 -17.60
N ASN A 163 10.54 -19.85 -16.60
CA ASN A 163 10.89 -19.43 -15.24
C ASN A 163 11.74 -18.15 -15.23
N GLN A 164 11.46 -17.23 -16.17
CA GLN A 164 12.28 -16.06 -16.38
C GLN A 164 11.43 -14.83 -16.63
N ILE A 165 11.79 -13.73 -15.98
CA ILE A 165 11.28 -12.39 -16.29
C ILE A 165 12.37 -11.65 -17.06
N ILE A 166 12.03 -11.17 -18.26
CA ILE A 166 12.93 -10.36 -19.08
C ILE A 166 12.31 -8.95 -19.22
N VAL A 167 12.95 -7.96 -18.59
CA VAL A 167 12.61 -6.54 -18.75
C VAL A 167 13.29 -6.02 -20.02
N ARG A 168 12.49 -5.45 -20.92
CA ARG A 168 12.88 -5.01 -22.26
C ARG A 168 11.88 -3.99 -22.81
#